data_AF-A0A7Y6AA42-F1
#
_entry.id   AF-A0A7Y6AA42-F1
#
_cell.length_a   1.000
_cell.length_b   1.000
_cell.length_c   1.000
_cell.angle_alpha   90.00
_cell.angle_beta   90.00
_cell.angle_gamma   90.00
#
_symmetry.space_group_name_H-M   'P 1'
#
loop_
_entity.id
_entity.type
_entity.pdbx_description
1 polymer ?
#
loop_
_entity_poly.entity_id
_entity_poly.type
_entity_poly.pdbx_seq_one_letter_code
_entity_poly.pdbx_strand_id
1 'polypeptide(L)'
;MDDTVDRALKLVHDYSARGPLTLKNMARGDREEVVVEAIAPLPQALPRLVADALTQLRAALEHALYAEVEAQLARPLTDEAPVRIEVPACATATAWTKWLGNTKRSQLAPLRAGSPLAQRLERLQPFQRNTPDDHPLQLLVKHTNTAKHRNPAQIATRIGTIYPDDPASPLEAIVPPDLRPQPGGGAAVRVGDTIASAPRGRRIEFSVFPTVCLRRPHTGVWTILAHELQYLEEWVRTVALPVLLAGRHDLPLIPPQLDIATGCDDVRGRLANAGTVPAADRSRARFEAATARTGLVDVLAPHSFSPNAEVVRAWVAALTEADAVERVNRLASVRHDPVAILVVFRALISEARAYAERPQ
;
A
#
# COMPACT_ATOMS: atom_id res chain seq x y z
N MET A 1 -13.57 -3.71 3.61
CA MET A 1 -12.16 -3.58 4.03
C MET A 1 -11.25 -3.40 2.83
N ASP A 2 -11.05 -4.44 2.01
CA ASP A 2 -10.17 -4.39 0.82
C ASP A 2 -10.56 -3.29 -0.18
N ASP A 3 -11.85 -3.10 -0.44
CA ASP A 3 -12.34 -2.01 -1.31
C ASP A 3 -11.93 -0.60 -0.81
N THR A 4 -12.00 -0.35 0.50
CA THR A 4 -11.61 0.94 1.07
C THR A 4 -10.10 1.16 0.95
N VAL A 5 -9.30 0.11 1.14
CA VAL A 5 -7.86 0.14 0.87
C VAL A 5 -7.60 0.43 -0.61
N ASP A 6 -8.26 -0.27 -1.53
CA ASP A 6 -8.10 -0.07 -2.98
C ASP A 6 -8.44 1.36 -3.40
N ARG A 7 -9.52 1.93 -2.88
CA ARG A 7 -9.92 3.33 -3.13
C ARG A 7 -8.87 4.32 -2.63
N ALA A 8 -8.31 4.11 -1.43
CA ALA A 8 -7.22 4.95 -0.92
C ALA A 8 -5.98 4.86 -1.83
N LEU A 9 -5.62 3.65 -2.27
CA LEU A 9 -4.46 3.43 -3.14
C LEU A 9 -4.66 3.94 -4.57
N LYS A 10 -5.89 3.91 -5.10
CA LYS A 10 -6.25 4.60 -6.36
C LYS A 10 -5.99 6.10 -6.26
N LEU A 11 -6.42 6.76 -5.18
CA LEU A 11 -6.12 8.19 -4.99
C LEU A 11 -4.62 8.48 -4.91
N VAL A 12 -3.84 7.60 -4.26
CA VAL A 12 -2.37 7.74 -4.22
C VAL A 12 -1.77 7.61 -5.62
N HIS A 13 -2.24 6.63 -6.40
CA HIS A 13 -1.83 6.43 -7.78
C HIS A 13 -2.14 7.66 -8.65
N ASP A 14 -3.39 8.13 -8.64
CA ASP A 14 -3.84 9.30 -9.43
C ASP A 14 -3.13 10.59 -9.00
N TYR A 15 -2.80 10.73 -7.71
CA TYR A 15 -1.98 11.82 -7.21
C TYR A 15 -0.54 11.75 -7.74
N SER A 16 0.07 10.56 -7.70
CA SER A 16 1.45 10.36 -8.13
C SER A 16 1.61 10.51 -9.64
N ALA A 17 0.65 9.99 -10.41
CA ALA A 17 0.63 10.06 -11.88
C ALA A 17 0.56 11.51 -12.41
N ARG A 18 0.06 12.46 -11.61
CA ARG A 18 0.01 13.88 -11.96
C ARG A 18 1.33 14.63 -11.71
N GLY A 19 2.34 13.98 -11.15
CA GLY A 19 3.61 14.62 -10.80
C GLY A 19 3.46 15.53 -9.57
N PRO A 20 3.59 14.99 -8.34
CA PRO A 20 3.27 15.74 -7.13
C PRO A 20 4.32 16.78 -6.73
N LEU A 21 5.47 16.81 -7.41
CA LEU A 21 6.56 17.75 -7.17
C LEU A 21 6.77 18.60 -8.43
N THR A 22 6.81 19.91 -8.25
CA THR A 22 7.36 20.83 -9.25
C THR A 22 8.80 21.11 -8.87
N LEU A 23 9.73 20.84 -9.78
CA LEU A 23 11.16 20.97 -9.57
C LEU A 23 11.71 22.08 -10.46
N LYS A 24 12.71 22.79 -9.95
CA LYS A 24 13.37 23.89 -10.66
C LYS A 24 14.88 23.79 -10.49
N ASN A 25 15.60 24.05 -11.58
CA ASN A 25 17.05 24.19 -11.52
C ASN A 25 17.44 25.58 -11.03
N MET A 26 18.42 25.62 -10.13
CA MET A 26 19.00 26.84 -9.58
C MET A 26 20.53 26.76 -9.63
N ALA A 27 21.17 27.74 -10.24
CA ALA A 27 22.62 27.86 -10.21
C ALA A 27 23.07 28.41 -8.85
N ARG A 28 23.98 27.70 -8.18
CA ARG A 28 24.69 28.18 -6.97
C ARG A 28 26.19 27.94 -7.16
N GLY A 29 26.91 29.01 -7.52
CA GLY A 29 28.33 28.94 -7.82
C GLY A 29 28.64 28.08 -9.04
N ASP A 30 29.50 27.09 -8.86
CA ASP A 30 29.92 26.08 -9.85
C ASP A 30 28.96 24.88 -9.93
N ARG A 31 27.91 24.85 -9.11
CA ARG A 31 26.90 23.78 -9.07
C ARG A 31 25.54 24.23 -9.58
N GLU A 32 24.82 23.29 -10.16
CA GLU A 32 23.40 23.39 -10.46
C GLU A 32 22.65 22.50 -9.47
N GLU A 33 21.68 23.09 -8.79
CA GLU A 33 20.86 22.44 -7.78
C GLU A 33 19.44 22.27 -8.30
N VAL A 34 18.84 21.13 -8.01
CA VAL A 34 17.44 20.85 -8.27
C VAL A 34 16.69 21.10 -6.98
N VAL A 35 15.83 22.11 -6.99
CA VAL A 35 15.10 22.59 -5.83
C VAL A 35 13.62 22.31 -5.99
N VAL A 36 12.94 21.98 -4.89
CA VAL A 36 11.48 21.83 -4.88
C VAL A 36 10.83 23.20 -4.93
N GLU A 37 10.18 23.50 -6.05
CA GLU A 37 9.44 24.75 -6.24
C GLU A 37 8.02 24.66 -5.66
N ALA A 38 7.36 23.52 -5.83
CA ALA A 38 6.03 23.29 -5.28
C ALA A 38 5.79 21.81 -4.96
N ILE A 39 4.89 21.57 -3.99
CA ILE A 39 4.38 20.24 -3.66
C ILE A 39 2.87 20.30 -3.84
N ALA A 40 2.33 19.48 -4.74
CA ALA A 40 0.90 19.41 -4.96
C ALA A 40 0.18 18.93 -3.68
N PRO A 41 -0.95 19.54 -3.30
CA PRO A 41 -1.67 19.14 -2.10
C PRO A 41 -2.21 17.72 -2.24
N LEU A 42 -2.10 16.93 -1.17
CA LEU A 42 -2.71 15.60 -1.11
C LEU A 42 -4.25 15.70 -1.17
N PRO A 43 -4.93 14.77 -1.85
CA PRO A 43 -6.40 14.72 -1.82
C PRO A 43 -6.92 14.60 -0.38
N GLN A 44 -7.83 15.49 0.03
CA GLN A 44 -8.35 15.49 1.40
C GLN A 44 -9.14 14.22 1.76
N ALA A 45 -9.64 13.48 0.76
CA ALA A 45 -10.30 12.19 0.97
C ALA A 45 -9.32 11.11 1.46
N LEU A 46 -8.03 11.22 1.13
CA LEU A 46 -7.06 10.17 1.41
C LEU A 46 -6.87 9.89 2.92
N PRO A 47 -6.62 10.90 3.80
CA PRO A 47 -6.56 10.65 5.24
C PRO A 47 -7.82 10.02 5.85
N ARG A 48 -8.99 10.31 5.28
CA ARG A 48 -10.29 9.79 5.74
C ARG A 48 -10.44 8.32 5.33
N LEU A 49 -10.20 8.00 4.07
CA LEU A 49 -10.25 6.62 3.58
C LEU A 49 -9.24 5.71 4.32
N VAL A 50 -8.05 6.23 4.63
CA VAL A 50 -7.06 5.49 5.44
C VAL A 50 -7.59 5.24 6.85
N ALA A 51 -8.16 6.25 7.51
CA ALA A 51 -8.76 6.08 8.83
C ALA A 51 -9.93 5.08 8.81
N ASP A 52 -10.77 5.12 7.78
CA ASP A 52 -11.88 4.19 7.60
C ASP A 52 -11.40 2.76 7.36
N ALA A 53 -10.39 2.56 6.50
CA ALA A 53 -9.80 1.25 6.25
C ALA A 53 -9.23 0.62 7.53
N LEU A 54 -8.47 1.40 8.31
CA LEU A 54 -7.89 0.95 9.59
C LEU A 54 -8.99 0.67 10.63
N THR A 55 -10.07 1.46 10.63
CA THR A 55 -11.21 1.22 11.52
C THR A 55 -11.95 -0.06 11.13
N GLN A 56 -12.18 -0.31 9.85
CA GLN A 56 -12.79 -1.55 9.36
C GLN A 56 -11.94 -2.78 9.67
N LEU A 57 -10.61 -2.67 9.53
CA LEU A 57 -9.66 -3.74 9.92
C LEU A 57 -9.81 -4.12 11.40
N ARG A 58 -9.90 -3.13 12.29
CA ARG A 58 -10.11 -3.36 13.72
C ARG A 58 -11.50 -3.92 14.01
N ALA A 59 -12.52 -3.36 13.37
CA ALA A 59 -13.89 -3.82 13.52
C ALA A 59 -14.05 -5.29 13.09
N ALA A 60 -13.33 -5.74 12.05
CA ALA A 60 -13.35 -7.15 11.64
C ALA A 60 -12.89 -8.08 12.79
N LEU A 61 -11.84 -7.71 13.53
CA LEU A 61 -11.38 -8.48 14.68
C LEU A 61 -12.40 -8.44 15.84
N GLU A 62 -12.99 -7.27 16.11
CA GLU A 62 -13.98 -7.10 17.18
C GLU A 62 -15.28 -7.86 16.88
N HIS A 63 -15.76 -7.84 15.63
CA HIS A 63 -16.91 -8.63 15.19
C HIS A 63 -16.63 -10.14 15.22
N ALA A 64 -15.44 -10.58 14.82
CA ALA A 64 -15.06 -11.98 14.92
C ALA A 64 -15.00 -12.43 16.40
N LEU A 65 -14.42 -11.62 17.29
CA LEU A 65 -14.39 -11.90 18.73
C LEU A 65 -15.81 -11.97 19.29
N TYR A 66 -16.68 -11.04 18.89
CA TYR A 66 -18.09 -11.02 19.29
C TYR A 66 -18.80 -12.31 18.89
N ALA A 67 -18.68 -12.71 17.62
CA ALA A 67 -19.31 -13.93 17.10
C ALA A 67 -18.80 -15.19 17.83
N GLU A 68 -17.50 -15.28 18.12
CA GLU A 68 -16.92 -16.40 18.88
C GLU A 68 -17.47 -16.47 20.31
N VAL A 69 -17.67 -15.33 20.96
CA VAL A 69 -18.25 -15.28 22.30
C VAL A 69 -19.71 -15.75 22.28
N GLU A 70 -20.53 -15.29 21.33
CA GLU A 70 -21.92 -15.75 21.18
C GLU A 70 -22.01 -17.25 20.88
N ALA A 71 -21.17 -17.74 19.96
CA ALA A 71 -21.13 -19.15 19.59
C ALA A 71 -20.80 -20.05 20.80
N GLN A 72 -19.82 -19.66 21.62
CA GLN A 72 -19.44 -20.43 22.82
C GLN A 72 -20.45 -20.32 23.97
N LEU A 73 -21.22 -19.22 24.04
CA LEU A 73 -22.30 -19.08 25.03
C LEU A 73 -23.60 -19.77 24.59
N ALA A 74 -23.71 -20.16 23.31
CA ALA A 74 -24.92 -20.71 22.70
C ALA A 74 -26.16 -19.81 22.91
N ARG A 75 -25.95 -18.49 22.97
CA ARG A 75 -27.01 -17.49 23.11
C ARG A 75 -26.55 -16.13 22.59
N PRO A 76 -27.48 -15.25 22.18
CA PRO A 76 -27.17 -13.86 21.91
C PRO A 76 -26.64 -13.13 23.15
N LEU A 77 -25.77 -12.14 22.92
CA LEU A 77 -25.36 -11.19 23.95
C LEU A 77 -26.45 -10.13 24.14
N THR A 78 -26.70 -9.75 25.39
CA THR A 78 -27.65 -8.68 25.74
C THR A 78 -27.00 -7.30 25.53
N ASP A 79 -27.79 -6.26 25.30
CA ASP A 79 -27.35 -4.92 24.81
C ASP A 79 -26.14 -4.28 25.53
N GLU A 80 -25.89 -4.58 26.80
CA GLU A 80 -24.73 -4.03 27.53
C GLU A 80 -23.40 -4.78 27.31
N ALA A 81 -23.44 -6.03 26.88
CA ALA A 81 -22.27 -6.89 26.73
C ALA A 81 -21.46 -6.64 25.43
N PRO A 82 -22.05 -6.30 24.26
CA PRO A 82 -21.32 -6.02 23.02
C PRO A 82 -20.26 -4.92 23.17
N VAL A 83 -20.59 -3.83 23.89
CA VAL A 83 -19.69 -2.69 24.13
C VAL A 83 -18.42 -3.10 24.89
N ARG A 84 -18.42 -4.28 25.51
CA ARG A 84 -17.33 -4.78 26.37
C ARG A 84 -16.41 -5.76 25.64
N ILE A 85 -16.79 -6.16 24.43
CA ILE A 85 -16.03 -7.04 23.56
C ILE A 85 -15.17 -6.16 22.64
N GLU A 86 -14.04 -5.76 23.17
CA GLU A 86 -13.02 -5.02 22.43
C GLU A 86 -11.75 -5.87 22.37
N VAL A 87 -11.06 -5.86 21.24
CA VAL A 87 -9.75 -6.51 21.10
C VAL A 87 -8.68 -5.60 21.72
N PRO A 88 -8.01 -5.99 22.81
CA PRO A 88 -6.95 -5.18 23.40
C PRO A 88 -5.67 -5.25 22.58
N ALA A 89 -4.83 -4.22 22.74
CA ALA A 89 -3.42 -4.24 22.36
C ALA A 89 -2.56 -4.05 23.62
N CYS A 90 -2.37 -5.12 24.38
CA CYS A 90 -1.57 -5.11 25.61
C CYS A 90 -0.07 -5.18 25.27
N ALA A 91 0.69 -4.16 25.66
CA ALA A 91 2.15 -4.12 25.49
C ALA A 91 2.92 -4.92 26.56
N THR A 92 2.24 -5.36 27.64
CA THR A 92 2.82 -6.18 28.70
C THR A 92 1.86 -7.27 29.18
N ALA A 93 2.40 -8.37 29.73
CA ALA A 93 1.62 -9.43 30.35
C ALA A 93 0.77 -8.91 31.54
N THR A 94 1.30 -7.97 32.33
CA THR A 94 0.54 -7.33 33.43
C THR A 94 -0.67 -6.55 32.91
N ALA A 95 -0.54 -5.82 31.81
CA ALA A 95 -1.67 -5.12 31.19
C ALA A 95 -2.73 -6.11 30.69
N TRP A 96 -2.30 -7.27 30.18
CA TRP A 96 -3.18 -8.36 29.78
C TRP A 96 -3.94 -8.96 30.97
N THR A 97 -3.27 -9.30 32.06
CA THR A 97 -3.92 -9.78 33.29
C THR A 97 -4.94 -8.77 33.83
N LYS A 98 -4.60 -7.47 33.83
CA LYS A 98 -5.52 -6.40 34.21
C LYS A 98 -6.74 -6.33 33.27
N TRP A 99 -6.53 -6.52 31.97
CA TRP A 99 -7.61 -6.56 31.00
C TRP A 99 -8.56 -7.74 31.25
N LEU A 100 -8.03 -8.95 31.48
CA LEU A 100 -8.83 -10.12 31.83
C LEU A 100 -9.57 -9.98 33.17
N GLY A 101 -8.95 -9.32 34.15
CA GLY A 101 -9.51 -9.09 35.48
C GLY A 101 -10.67 -8.09 35.56
N ASN A 102 -11.11 -7.51 34.43
CA ASN A 102 -12.29 -6.65 34.42
C ASN A 102 -13.54 -7.47 34.79
N THR A 103 -14.19 -7.11 35.91
CA THR A 103 -15.32 -7.84 36.49
C THR A 103 -16.46 -8.09 35.51
N LYS A 104 -16.71 -7.16 34.59
CA LYS A 104 -17.80 -7.29 33.61
C LYS A 104 -17.43 -8.26 32.48
N ARG A 105 -16.15 -8.32 32.08
CA ARG A 105 -15.66 -9.32 31.10
C ARG A 105 -15.52 -10.70 31.72
N SER A 106 -15.07 -10.81 32.98
CA SER A 106 -14.88 -12.10 33.66
C SER A 106 -16.19 -12.89 33.85
N GLN A 107 -17.34 -12.21 33.77
CA GLN A 107 -18.66 -12.85 33.74
C GLN A 107 -18.90 -13.65 32.45
N LEU A 108 -18.25 -13.27 31.34
CA LEU A 108 -18.33 -14.00 30.07
C LEU A 108 -17.36 -15.20 30.14
N ALA A 109 -17.91 -16.41 30.29
CA ALA A 109 -17.12 -17.64 30.41
C ALA A 109 -16.06 -17.80 29.29
N PRO A 110 -16.35 -17.48 28.00
CA PRO A 110 -15.35 -17.54 26.94
C PRO A 110 -14.16 -16.58 27.12
N LEU A 111 -14.28 -15.49 27.88
CA LEU A 111 -13.21 -14.51 28.09
C LEU A 111 -12.53 -14.63 29.46
N ARG A 112 -12.85 -15.66 30.25
CA ARG A 112 -12.18 -15.90 31.52
C ARG A 112 -10.72 -16.25 31.29
N ALA A 113 -9.86 -15.85 32.23
CA ALA A 113 -8.46 -16.22 32.21
C ALA A 113 -8.30 -17.74 32.08
N GLY A 114 -7.45 -18.18 31.16
CA GLY A 114 -7.19 -19.59 30.88
C GLY A 114 -8.20 -20.27 29.94
N SER A 115 -9.29 -19.61 29.53
CA SER A 115 -10.20 -20.17 28.52
C SER A 115 -9.49 -20.32 27.16
N PRO A 116 -9.96 -21.23 26.27
CA PRO A 116 -9.38 -21.37 24.94
C PRO A 116 -9.38 -20.05 24.14
N LEU A 117 -10.49 -19.29 24.18
CA LEU A 117 -10.57 -18.02 23.46
C LEU A 117 -9.67 -16.93 24.06
N ALA A 118 -9.54 -16.86 25.39
CA ALA A 118 -8.60 -15.95 26.03
C ALA A 118 -7.15 -16.26 25.64
N GLN A 119 -6.76 -17.53 25.60
CA GLN A 119 -5.42 -17.95 25.15
C GLN A 119 -5.17 -17.61 23.67
N ARG A 120 -6.19 -17.74 22.81
CA ARG A 120 -6.10 -17.32 21.40
C ARG A 120 -5.87 -15.82 21.28
N LEU A 121 -6.65 -15.03 22.03
CA LEU A 121 -6.54 -13.57 22.06
C LEU A 121 -5.20 -13.11 22.65
N GLU A 122 -4.69 -13.81 23.66
CA GLU A 122 -3.38 -13.58 24.28
C GLU A 122 -2.22 -13.73 23.29
N ARG A 123 -2.26 -14.76 22.42
CA ARG A 123 -1.24 -14.99 21.38
C ARG A 123 -1.20 -13.90 20.31
N LEU A 124 -2.26 -13.09 20.20
CA LEU A 124 -2.33 -11.95 19.28
C LEU A 124 -1.84 -10.65 19.92
N GLN A 125 -1.46 -10.65 21.19
CA GLN A 125 -1.10 -9.42 21.90
C GLN A 125 0.31 -8.94 21.56
N PRO A 126 0.53 -7.61 21.51
CA PRO A 126 1.85 -7.03 21.25
C PRO A 126 2.99 -7.55 22.14
N PHE A 127 2.72 -7.82 23.42
CA PHE A 127 3.73 -8.32 24.36
C PHE A 127 4.30 -9.71 24.01
N GLN A 128 3.70 -10.42 23.05
CA GLN A 128 4.22 -11.69 22.52
C GLN A 128 5.44 -11.50 21.61
N ARG A 129 5.81 -10.25 21.28
CA ARG A 129 6.98 -9.91 20.46
C ARG A 129 7.97 -9.05 21.23
N ASN A 130 9.25 -9.13 20.81
CA ASN A 130 10.31 -8.26 21.32
C ASN A 130 10.16 -6.79 20.90
N THR A 131 9.40 -6.53 19.84
CA THR A 131 9.12 -5.18 19.30
C THR A 131 7.62 -4.87 19.37
N PRO A 132 7.05 -4.69 20.58
CA PRO A 132 5.61 -4.52 20.77
C PRO A 132 5.06 -3.29 20.04
N ASP A 133 5.85 -2.23 19.89
CA ASP A 133 5.45 -1.00 19.21
C ASP A 133 5.24 -1.18 17.69
N ASP A 134 5.90 -2.16 17.09
CA ASP A 134 5.75 -2.51 15.67
C ASP A 134 4.74 -3.65 15.44
N HIS A 135 4.11 -4.14 16.51
CA HIS A 135 3.12 -5.21 16.39
C HIS A 135 1.88 -4.70 15.63
N PRO A 136 1.36 -5.44 14.61
CA PRO A 136 0.20 -5.02 13.81
C PRO A 136 -1.01 -4.58 14.63
N LEU A 137 -1.36 -5.35 15.67
CA LEU A 137 -2.45 -4.99 16.58
C LEU A 137 -2.20 -3.67 17.33
N GLN A 138 -0.94 -3.40 17.71
CA GLN A 138 -0.56 -2.15 18.36
C GLN A 138 -0.71 -0.98 17.40
N LEU A 139 -0.19 -1.12 16.17
CA LEU A 139 -0.32 -0.12 15.10
C LEU A 139 -1.79 0.19 14.82
N LEU A 140 -2.61 -0.85 14.63
CA LEU A 140 -4.03 -0.75 14.34
C LEU A 140 -4.80 0.00 15.44
N VAL A 141 -4.56 -0.35 16.72
CA VAL A 141 -5.19 0.35 17.86
C VAL A 141 -4.72 1.81 17.95
N LYS A 142 -3.43 2.09 17.76
CA LYS A 142 -2.91 3.47 17.81
C LYS A 142 -3.47 4.34 16.70
N HIS A 143 -3.54 3.84 15.48
CA HIS A 143 -4.15 4.55 14.35
C HIS A 143 -5.64 4.81 14.59
N THR A 144 -6.41 3.77 14.95
CA THR A 144 -7.86 3.91 15.17
C THR A 144 -8.19 4.81 16.35
N ASN A 145 -7.45 4.74 17.46
CA ASN A 145 -7.66 5.65 18.58
C ASN A 145 -7.35 7.11 18.20
N THR A 146 -6.28 7.34 17.42
CA THR A 146 -5.95 8.70 16.93
C THR A 146 -7.06 9.26 16.06
N ALA A 147 -7.61 8.43 15.15
CA ALA A 147 -8.75 8.81 14.31
C ALA A 147 -10.01 9.14 15.13
N LYS A 148 -10.32 8.35 16.18
CA LYS A 148 -11.44 8.61 17.10
C LYS A 148 -11.34 9.98 17.78
N HIS A 149 -10.14 10.45 18.10
CA HIS A 149 -9.90 11.74 18.74
C HIS A 149 -9.77 12.92 17.75
N ARG A 150 -10.39 12.80 16.56
CA ARG A 150 -10.52 13.85 15.54
C ARG A 150 -9.21 14.30 14.88
N ASN A 151 -8.13 13.52 14.96
CA ASN A 151 -6.96 13.77 14.14
C ASN A 151 -6.96 12.78 12.95
N PRO A 152 -7.23 13.22 11.71
CA PRO A 152 -7.14 12.34 10.55
C PRO A 152 -5.72 11.78 10.43
N ALA A 153 -5.57 10.67 9.71
CA ALA A 153 -4.28 10.06 9.49
C ALA A 153 -3.26 11.11 8.99
N GLN A 154 -2.10 11.20 9.64
CA GLN A 154 -1.05 12.13 9.23
C GLN A 154 -0.34 11.55 8.00
N ILE A 155 -0.58 12.16 6.85
CA ILE A 155 -0.07 11.71 5.56
C ILE A 155 0.71 12.86 4.91
N ALA A 156 1.85 12.54 4.30
CA ALA A 156 2.67 13.51 3.60
C ALA A 156 3.33 12.89 2.37
N THR A 157 3.57 13.72 1.36
CA THR A 157 4.44 13.39 0.24
C THR A 157 5.89 13.55 0.68
N ARG A 158 6.71 12.53 0.43
CA ARG A 158 8.14 12.49 0.74
C ARG A 158 8.92 12.16 -0.53
N ILE A 159 10.22 12.43 -0.52
CA ILE A 159 11.11 11.93 -1.57
C ILE A 159 11.50 10.53 -1.18
N GLY A 160 11.01 9.54 -1.92
CA GLY A 160 11.33 8.14 -1.68
C GLY A 160 12.75 7.82 -2.15
N THR A 161 13.03 8.11 -3.42
CA THR A 161 14.32 7.81 -4.04
C THR A 161 14.57 8.68 -5.27
N ILE A 162 15.84 8.85 -5.61
CA ILE A 162 16.31 9.59 -6.79
C ILE A 162 17.28 8.66 -7.52
N TYR A 163 17.00 8.37 -8.79
CA TYR A 163 17.84 7.51 -9.62
C TYR A 163 18.47 8.33 -10.73
N PRO A 164 19.80 8.47 -10.79
CA PRO A 164 20.45 8.95 -11.99
C PRO A 164 20.30 7.90 -13.10
N ASP A 165 20.05 8.34 -14.33
CA ASP A 165 19.91 7.42 -15.47
C ASP A 165 21.26 6.77 -15.82
N ASP A 166 22.36 7.49 -15.57
CA ASP A 166 23.74 6.98 -15.56
C ASP A 166 24.24 6.80 -14.11
N PRO A 167 24.50 5.56 -13.65
CA PRO A 167 25.07 5.32 -12.32
C PRO A 167 26.45 5.95 -12.09
N ALA A 168 27.21 6.27 -13.14
CA ALA A 168 28.50 6.96 -13.06
C ALA A 168 28.36 8.50 -13.03
N SER A 169 27.13 9.01 -13.05
CA SER A 169 26.84 10.44 -13.02
C SER A 169 27.38 11.12 -11.76
N PRO A 170 27.88 12.38 -11.86
CA PRO A 170 28.29 13.16 -10.69
C PRO A 170 27.10 13.75 -9.90
N LEU A 171 25.90 13.19 -10.04
CA LEU A 171 24.70 13.63 -9.34
C LEU A 171 24.81 13.27 -7.85
N GLU A 172 24.71 14.27 -6.98
CA GLU A 172 24.60 14.10 -5.55
C GLU A 172 23.14 14.26 -5.14
N ALA A 173 22.49 13.16 -4.71
CA ALA A 173 21.10 13.14 -4.28
C ALA A 173 20.97 13.23 -2.74
N ILE A 174 19.93 13.91 -2.25
CA ILE A 174 19.67 14.04 -0.79
C ILE A 174 19.20 12.72 -0.15
N VAL A 175 18.54 11.86 -0.93
CA VAL A 175 18.20 10.50 -0.53
C VAL A 175 18.97 9.55 -1.43
N PRO A 176 19.81 8.66 -0.87
CA PRO A 176 20.49 7.67 -1.68
C PRO A 176 19.46 6.72 -2.31
N PRO A 177 19.78 6.13 -3.48
CA PRO A 177 18.91 5.11 -4.07
C PRO A 177 18.74 3.94 -3.10
N ASP A 178 17.52 3.71 -2.62
CA ASP A 178 17.17 2.55 -1.82
C ASP A 178 16.09 1.74 -2.53
N LEU A 179 16.46 0.51 -2.92
CA LEU A 179 15.57 -0.44 -3.57
C LEU A 179 14.59 -1.09 -2.56
N ARG A 180 14.84 -0.94 -1.25
CA ARG A 180 14.04 -1.51 -0.16
C ARG A 180 13.85 -0.50 0.99
N PRO A 181 13.13 0.62 0.72
CA PRO A 181 12.92 1.68 1.69
C PRO A 181 12.32 1.14 3.00
N GLN A 182 13.04 1.34 4.08
CA GLN A 182 12.62 0.96 5.43
C GLN A 182 11.61 1.95 6.01
N PRO A 183 10.83 1.57 7.04
CA PRO A 183 10.12 2.52 7.90
C PRO A 183 11.05 3.65 8.36
N GLY A 184 10.63 4.90 8.15
CA GLY A 184 11.42 6.10 8.42
C GLY A 184 12.29 6.56 7.24
N GLY A 185 12.37 5.76 6.17
CA GLY A 185 13.10 6.08 4.94
C GLY A 185 12.50 7.23 4.14
N GLY A 186 13.29 7.74 3.20
CA GLY A 186 12.97 8.92 2.40
C GLY A 186 13.11 10.24 3.17
N ALA A 187 13.29 11.34 2.45
CA ALA A 187 13.41 12.66 3.04
C ALA A 187 12.05 13.36 3.16
N ALA A 188 11.81 14.00 4.30
CA ALA A 188 10.78 15.03 4.37
C ALA A 188 11.23 16.16 3.44
N VAL A 189 10.33 16.63 2.58
CA VAL A 189 10.63 17.68 1.63
C VAL A 189 9.72 18.88 1.86
N ARG A 190 10.29 20.07 1.74
CA ARG A 190 9.63 21.37 1.81
C ARG A 190 9.93 22.14 0.53
N VAL A 191 9.08 23.10 0.23
CA VAL A 191 9.36 24.09 -0.82
C VAL A 191 10.65 24.83 -0.47
N GLY A 192 11.58 24.89 -1.43
CA GLY A 192 12.91 25.46 -1.28
C GLY A 192 14.00 24.44 -0.94
N ASP A 193 13.66 23.18 -0.62
CA ASP A 193 14.66 22.15 -0.34
C ASP A 193 15.38 21.73 -1.63
N THR A 194 16.70 21.59 -1.54
CA THR A 194 17.54 21.03 -2.62
C THR A 194 17.50 19.50 -2.53
N ILE A 195 17.15 18.85 -3.64
CA ILE A 195 16.95 17.39 -3.68
C ILE A 195 18.08 16.67 -4.41
N ALA A 196 18.72 17.36 -5.33
CA ALA A 196 19.89 16.87 -6.03
C ALA A 196 20.79 18.04 -6.43
N SER A 197 22.08 17.79 -6.62
CA SER A 197 23.04 18.78 -7.08
C SER A 197 24.09 18.14 -7.98
N ALA A 198 24.58 18.90 -8.96
CA ALA A 198 25.67 18.46 -9.84
C ALA A 198 26.54 19.63 -10.31
N PRO A 199 27.76 19.37 -10.83
CA PRO A 199 28.58 20.40 -11.47
C PRO A 199 27.87 21.04 -12.68
N ARG A 200 28.04 22.35 -12.85
CA ARG A 200 27.44 23.08 -13.99
C ARG A 200 28.04 22.67 -15.33
N GLY A 201 27.27 22.91 -16.39
CA GLY A 201 27.71 22.71 -17.77
C GLY A 201 27.53 21.29 -18.30
N ARG A 202 26.90 20.40 -17.52
CA ARG A 202 26.52 19.06 -17.96
C ARG A 202 25.02 18.85 -17.78
N ARG A 203 24.37 18.33 -18.82
CA ARG A 203 23.00 17.82 -18.71
C ARG A 203 23.07 16.42 -18.10
N ILE A 204 22.39 16.23 -16.97
CA ILE A 204 22.28 14.95 -16.29
C ILE A 204 20.80 14.60 -16.20
N GLU A 205 20.46 13.43 -16.70
CA GLU A 205 19.10 12.90 -16.64
C GLU A 205 18.97 12.00 -15.42
N PHE A 206 17.88 12.18 -14.70
CA PHE A 206 17.59 11.43 -13.49
C PHE A 206 16.09 11.45 -13.20
N SER A 207 15.63 10.44 -12.49
CA SER A 207 14.24 10.24 -12.12
C SER A 207 14.04 10.45 -10.61
N VAL A 208 12.98 11.16 -10.24
CA VAL A 208 12.58 11.38 -8.84
C VAL A 208 11.29 10.61 -8.57
N PHE A 209 11.31 9.78 -7.53
CA PHE A 209 10.16 8.97 -7.14
C PHE A 209 9.59 9.48 -5.81
N PRO A 210 8.61 10.40 -5.86
CA PRO A 210 7.87 10.81 -4.68
C PRO A 210 7.04 9.64 -4.13
N THR A 211 6.94 9.56 -2.81
CA THR A 211 6.15 8.54 -2.12
C THR A 211 5.15 9.21 -1.19
N VAL A 212 3.97 8.60 -1.07
CA VAL A 212 2.97 9.01 -0.09
C VAL A 212 3.15 8.18 1.17
N CYS A 213 3.45 8.84 2.28
CA CYS A 213 3.77 8.19 3.54
C CYS A 213 2.73 8.48 4.62
N LEU A 214 2.53 7.51 5.50
CA LEU A 214 1.67 7.57 6.68
C LEU A 214 2.56 7.62 7.93
N ARG A 215 2.27 8.53 8.85
CA ARG A 215 2.98 8.62 10.13
C ARG A 215 2.31 7.75 11.19
N ARG A 216 3.09 6.87 11.83
CA ARG A 216 2.67 6.09 13.00
C ARG A 216 2.47 7.02 14.20
N PRO A 217 1.28 7.06 14.84
CA PRO A 217 0.98 8.04 15.89
C PRO A 217 1.85 7.97 17.14
N HIS A 218 2.28 6.77 17.54
CA HIS A 218 3.01 6.54 18.79
C HIS A 218 4.53 6.61 18.65
N THR A 219 5.09 6.27 17.48
CA THR A 219 6.54 6.35 17.24
C THR A 219 6.95 7.58 16.44
N GLY A 220 6.01 8.19 15.72
CA GLY A 220 6.28 9.29 14.80
C GLY A 220 7.01 8.87 13.52
N VAL A 221 7.29 7.57 13.33
CA VAL A 221 7.93 7.00 12.14
C VAL A 221 7.02 7.12 10.92
N TRP A 222 7.59 7.45 9.76
CA TRP A 222 6.88 7.52 8.49
C TRP A 222 7.03 6.21 7.72
N THR A 223 5.95 5.63 7.24
CA THR A 223 5.98 4.43 6.40
C THR A 223 5.30 4.69 5.07
N ILE A 224 5.69 3.98 4.02
CA ILE A 224 4.99 4.06 2.74
C ILE A 224 3.54 3.60 2.98
N LEU A 225 2.57 4.45 2.65
CA LEU A 225 1.16 4.23 2.99
C LEU A 225 0.67 2.88 2.47
N ALA A 226 1.03 2.53 1.23
CA ALA A 226 0.65 1.25 0.62
C ALA A 226 1.20 0.04 1.40
N HIS A 227 2.46 0.11 1.85
CA HIS A 227 3.08 -0.97 2.62
C HIS A 227 2.45 -1.11 4.01
N GLU A 228 2.13 0.00 4.70
CA GLU A 228 1.47 -0.06 6.01
C GLU A 228 0.06 -0.67 5.90
N LEU A 229 -0.72 -0.24 4.92
CA LEU A 229 -2.06 -0.80 4.70
C LEU A 229 -2.00 -2.28 4.32
N GLN A 230 -1.07 -2.67 3.44
CA GLN A 230 -0.86 -4.07 3.09
C GLN A 230 -0.49 -4.90 4.32
N TYR A 231 0.49 -4.44 5.10
CA TYR A 231 0.98 -5.15 6.27
C TYR A 231 -0.14 -5.43 7.29
N LEU A 232 -0.98 -4.43 7.55
CA LEU A 232 -2.08 -4.56 8.50
C LEU A 232 -3.23 -5.40 7.94
N GLU A 233 -3.60 -5.22 6.68
CA GLU A 233 -4.61 -6.03 5.98
C GLU A 233 -4.23 -7.51 5.99
N GLU A 234 -3.01 -7.81 5.54
CA GLU A 234 -2.51 -9.17 5.40
C GLU A 234 -2.42 -9.85 6.77
N TRP A 235 -1.93 -9.16 7.80
CA TRP A 235 -1.87 -9.72 9.14
C TRP A 235 -3.26 -10.01 9.72
N VAL A 236 -4.23 -9.09 9.54
CA VAL A 236 -5.61 -9.32 10.01
C VAL A 236 -6.20 -10.57 9.34
N ARG A 237 -6.05 -10.66 8.01
CA ARG A 237 -6.67 -11.69 7.19
C ARG A 237 -6.02 -13.07 7.34
N THR A 238 -4.69 -13.12 7.39
CA THR A 238 -3.94 -14.38 7.33
C THR A 238 -3.49 -14.88 8.70
N VAL A 239 -3.42 -14.01 9.72
CA VAL A 239 -2.96 -14.40 11.05
C VAL A 239 -4.04 -14.17 12.11
N ALA A 240 -4.51 -12.93 12.27
CA ALA A 240 -5.31 -12.57 13.43
C ALA A 240 -6.69 -13.24 13.43
N LEU A 241 -7.42 -13.16 12.31
CA LEU A 241 -8.73 -13.82 12.19
C LEU A 241 -8.62 -15.36 12.31
N PRO A 242 -7.73 -16.06 11.56
CA PRO A 242 -7.54 -17.50 11.75
C PRO A 242 -7.20 -17.92 13.19
N VAL A 243 -6.26 -17.23 13.84
CA VAL A 243 -5.88 -17.54 15.22
C VAL A 243 -7.03 -17.30 16.18
N LEU A 244 -7.84 -16.26 15.97
CA LEU A 244 -8.99 -15.97 16.81
C LEU A 244 -10.07 -17.06 16.68
N LEU A 245 -10.43 -17.40 15.44
CA LEU A 245 -11.52 -18.34 15.11
C LEU A 245 -11.15 -19.81 15.38
N ALA A 246 -9.96 -20.24 14.98
CA ALA A 246 -9.56 -21.66 15.03
C ALA A 246 -8.36 -21.93 15.94
N GLY A 247 -7.69 -20.89 16.45
CA GLY A 247 -6.50 -21.06 17.27
C GLY A 247 -5.21 -21.34 16.50
N ARG A 248 -5.21 -21.22 15.17
CA ARG A 248 -4.06 -21.45 14.29
C ARG A 248 -4.21 -20.67 12.98
N HIS A 249 -3.12 -20.44 12.25
CA HIS A 249 -3.11 -19.64 11.01
C HIS A 249 -2.84 -20.44 9.73
N ASP A 250 -2.58 -21.74 9.84
CA ASP A 250 -2.47 -22.72 8.74
C ASP A 250 -3.86 -23.13 8.22
N LEU A 251 -4.70 -22.13 7.91
CA LEU A 251 -6.04 -22.34 7.37
C LEU A 251 -6.09 -21.91 5.89
N PRO A 252 -7.10 -22.39 5.13
CA PRO A 252 -7.40 -21.81 3.83
C PRO A 252 -7.53 -20.29 3.95
N LEU A 253 -6.90 -19.57 3.01
CA LEU A 253 -6.86 -18.12 3.05
C LEU A 253 -8.26 -17.53 2.92
N ILE A 254 -8.59 -16.62 3.82
CA ILE A 254 -9.77 -15.76 3.66
C ILE A 254 -9.52 -14.90 2.41
N PRO A 255 -10.41 -14.89 1.42
CA PRO A 255 -10.22 -14.10 0.21
C PRO A 255 -10.31 -12.61 0.56
N PRO A 256 -9.40 -11.76 0.04
CA PRO A 256 -9.41 -10.33 0.32
C PRO A 256 -10.61 -9.62 -0.33
N GLN A 257 -11.07 -10.06 -1.49
CA GLN A 257 -12.08 -9.36 -2.28
C GLN A 257 -13.46 -10.04 -2.18
N LEU A 258 -14.27 -9.60 -1.24
CA LEU A 258 -15.70 -9.87 -1.25
C LEU A 258 -16.45 -8.56 -1.53
N ASP A 259 -17.14 -8.49 -2.66
CA ASP A 259 -18.07 -7.39 -2.90
C ASP A 259 -19.23 -7.50 -1.92
N ILE A 260 -19.41 -6.47 -1.08
CA ILE A 260 -20.50 -6.37 -0.10
C ILE A 260 -21.44 -5.20 -0.42
N ALA A 261 -21.25 -4.49 -1.53
CA ALA A 261 -22.12 -3.41 -1.96
C ALA A 261 -23.47 -3.92 -2.46
N THR A 262 -23.50 -5.17 -2.92
CA THR A 262 -24.71 -5.88 -3.35
C THR A 262 -25.20 -6.83 -2.25
N GLY A 263 -26.52 -6.83 -2.01
CA GLY A 263 -27.15 -7.85 -1.17
C GLY A 263 -26.93 -9.24 -1.75
N CYS A 264 -26.80 -10.27 -0.91
CA CYS A 264 -26.52 -11.63 -1.35
C CYS A 264 -27.19 -12.65 -0.45
N ASP A 265 -27.98 -13.52 -1.07
CA ASP A 265 -28.68 -14.61 -0.38
C ASP A 265 -27.75 -15.80 -0.10
N ASP A 266 -26.74 -16.03 -0.94
CA ASP A 266 -25.71 -17.08 -0.77
C ASP A 266 -24.31 -16.50 -0.58
N VAL A 267 -24.03 -16.09 0.66
CA VAL A 267 -22.71 -15.58 1.06
C VAL A 267 -21.60 -16.62 0.84
N ARG A 268 -21.89 -17.92 0.98
CA ARG A 268 -20.88 -18.99 0.83
C ARG A 268 -20.47 -19.16 -0.62
N GLY A 269 -21.43 -19.20 -1.55
CA GLY A 269 -21.16 -19.23 -2.98
C GLY A 269 -20.41 -17.96 -3.43
N ARG A 270 -20.73 -16.80 -2.85
CA ARG A 270 -20.00 -15.56 -3.17
C ARG A 270 -18.57 -15.56 -2.63
N LEU A 271 -18.33 -16.11 -1.44
CA LEU A 271 -16.98 -16.32 -0.91
C LEU A 271 -16.16 -17.30 -1.77
N ALA A 272 -16.77 -18.33 -2.32
CA ALA A 272 -16.09 -19.29 -3.20
C ALA A 272 -15.62 -18.65 -4.52
N ASN A 273 -16.30 -17.60 -4.98
CA ASN A 273 -15.97 -16.84 -6.19
C ASN A 273 -15.28 -15.49 -5.89
N ALA A 274 -14.90 -15.25 -4.64
CA ALA A 274 -14.26 -14.02 -4.22
C ALA A 274 -12.88 -13.87 -4.85
N GLY A 275 -12.49 -12.64 -5.13
CA GLY A 275 -11.18 -12.36 -5.71
C GLY A 275 -10.05 -12.62 -4.72
N THR A 276 -8.97 -13.20 -5.22
CA THR A 276 -7.84 -13.70 -4.42
C THR A 276 -6.69 -12.70 -4.30
N VAL A 277 -6.71 -11.63 -5.08
CA VAL A 277 -5.62 -10.64 -5.15
C VAL A 277 -5.93 -9.47 -4.22
N PRO A 278 -5.12 -9.18 -3.19
CA PRO A 278 -5.32 -8.04 -2.29
C PRO A 278 -5.21 -6.67 -3.00
N ALA A 279 -5.83 -5.64 -2.42
CA ALA A 279 -5.84 -4.27 -2.94
C ALA A 279 -4.44 -3.68 -3.15
N ALA A 280 -3.51 -3.98 -2.24
CA ALA A 280 -2.12 -3.53 -2.35
C ALA A 280 -1.43 -4.12 -3.59
N ASP A 281 -1.64 -5.40 -3.86
CA ASP A 281 -1.06 -6.08 -5.02
C ASP A 281 -1.68 -5.58 -6.33
N ARG A 282 -3.01 -5.36 -6.36
CA ARG A 282 -3.67 -4.72 -7.51
C ARG A 282 -3.16 -3.30 -7.73
N SER A 283 -2.93 -2.54 -6.66
CA SER A 283 -2.36 -1.19 -6.78
C SER A 283 -0.91 -1.21 -7.27
N ARG A 284 -0.11 -2.21 -6.87
CA ARG A 284 1.25 -2.39 -7.37
C ARG A 284 1.23 -2.70 -8.87
N ALA A 285 0.37 -3.64 -9.30
CA ALA A 285 0.18 -3.96 -10.72
C ALA A 285 -0.25 -2.72 -11.53
N ARG A 286 -1.17 -1.90 -11.01
CA ARG A 286 -1.55 -0.60 -11.61
C ARG A 286 -0.36 0.35 -11.78
N PHE A 287 0.48 0.48 -10.75
CA PHE A 287 1.65 1.35 -10.79
C PHE A 287 2.71 0.85 -11.79
N GLU A 288 3.00 -0.44 -11.77
CA GLU A 288 3.91 -1.10 -12.72
C GLU A 288 3.41 -0.93 -14.15
N ALA A 289 2.11 -1.17 -14.39
CA ALA A 289 1.52 -1.00 -15.70
C ALA A 289 1.52 0.46 -16.17
N ALA A 290 1.27 1.44 -15.30
CA ALA A 290 1.36 2.85 -15.68
C ALA A 290 2.79 3.24 -16.08
N THR A 291 3.79 2.80 -15.30
CA THR A 291 5.21 3.00 -15.61
C THR A 291 5.57 2.33 -16.93
N ALA A 292 5.10 1.10 -17.13
CA ALA A 292 5.33 0.34 -18.35
C ALA A 292 4.74 1.03 -19.58
N ARG A 293 3.51 1.57 -19.47
CA ARG A 293 2.87 2.30 -20.56
C ARG A 293 3.66 3.55 -20.96
N THR A 294 4.11 4.36 -20.00
CA THR A 294 4.97 5.52 -20.30
C THR A 294 6.25 5.08 -20.99
N GLY A 295 6.94 4.07 -20.44
CA GLY A 295 8.18 3.55 -21.03
C GLY A 295 8.01 3.01 -22.45
N LEU A 296 6.91 2.32 -22.74
CA LEU A 296 6.61 1.84 -24.11
C LEU A 296 6.43 3.00 -25.09
N VAL A 297 5.73 4.06 -24.69
CA VAL A 297 5.55 5.24 -25.54
C VAL A 297 6.89 5.92 -25.80
N ASP A 298 7.69 6.14 -24.76
CA ASP A 298 8.99 6.81 -24.85
C ASP A 298 9.99 6.03 -25.71
N VAL A 299 9.96 4.70 -25.64
CA VAL A 299 10.84 3.83 -26.41
C VAL A 299 10.37 3.68 -27.86
N LEU A 300 9.07 3.50 -28.09
CA LEU A 300 8.56 3.15 -29.43
C LEU A 300 8.25 4.39 -30.29
N ALA A 301 7.71 5.47 -29.74
CA ALA A 301 7.22 6.61 -30.51
C ALA A 301 8.30 7.39 -31.29
N PRO A 302 9.53 7.60 -30.75
CA PRO A 302 10.56 8.37 -31.46
C PRO A 302 11.17 7.67 -32.68
N HIS A 303 10.91 6.38 -32.89
CA HIS A 303 11.60 5.61 -33.91
C HIS A 303 10.99 5.82 -35.30
N SER A 304 11.85 5.98 -36.32
CA SER A 304 11.46 6.21 -37.72
C SER A 304 10.53 5.17 -38.34
N PHE A 305 10.49 3.95 -37.81
CA PHE A 305 9.63 2.87 -38.29
C PHE A 305 8.36 2.71 -37.45
N SER A 306 8.19 3.50 -36.39
CA SER A 306 6.99 3.46 -35.55
C SER A 306 5.79 4.04 -36.31
N PRO A 307 4.55 3.59 -36.06
CA PRO A 307 3.39 4.39 -36.45
C PRO A 307 3.43 5.76 -35.74
N ASN A 308 2.54 6.68 -36.13
CA ASN A 308 2.43 7.98 -35.46
C ASN A 308 2.36 7.78 -33.93
N ALA A 309 3.05 8.62 -33.16
CA ALA A 309 3.05 8.62 -31.69
C ALA A 309 1.64 8.55 -31.08
N GLU A 310 0.62 9.14 -31.73
CA GLU A 310 -0.78 9.02 -31.30
C GLU A 310 -1.32 7.58 -31.38
N VAL A 311 -0.96 6.84 -32.44
CA VAL A 311 -1.32 5.42 -32.59
C VAL A 311 -0.63 4.58 -31.52
N VAL A 312 0.66 4.83 -31.27
CA VAL A 312 1.40 4.14 -30.20
C VAL A 312 0.74 4.40 -28.85
N ARG A 313 0.41 5.66 -28.54
CA ARG A 313 -0.29 6.02 -27.31
C ARG A 313 -1.65 5.33 -27.17
N ALA A 314 -2.46 5.30 -28.24
CA ALA A 314 -3.76 4.64 -28.23
C ALA A 314 -3.64 3.12 -28.04
N TRP A 315 -2.69 2.49 -28.74
CA TRP A 315 -2.41 1.05 -28.57
C TRP A 315 -1.99 0.72 -27.14
N VAL A 316 -1.01 1.45 -26.59
CA VAL A 316 -0.53 1.27 -25.22
C VAL A 316 -1.66 1.49 -24.20
N ALA A 317 -2.53 2.49 -24.42
CA ALA A 317 -3.67 2.76 -23.55
C ALA A 317 -4.72 1.63 -23.57
N ALA A 318 -4.84 0.91 -24.68
CA ALA A 318 -5.75 -0.23 -24.82
C ALA A 318 -5.23 -1.54 -24.19
N LEU A 319 -3.95 -1.59 -23.79
CA LEU A 319 -3.39 -2.77 -23.13
C LEU A 319 -3.96 -2.95 -21.72
N THR A 320 -4.22 -4.20 -21.33
CA THR A 320 -4.49 -4.54 -19.94
C THR A 320 -3.26 -4.24 -19.06
N GLU A 321 -3.43 -4.20 -17.74
CA GLU A 321 -2.28 -4.00 -16.83
C GLU A 321 -1.21 -5.07 -17.01
N ALA A 322 -1.62 -6.34 -17.12
CA ALA A 322 -0.71 -7.47 -17.32
C ALA A 322 0.00 -7.38 -18.69
N ASP A 323 -0.73 -7.02 -19.75
CA ASP A 323 -0.16 -6.87 -21.08
C ASP A 323 0.91 -5.78 -21.17
N ALA A 324 0.65 -4.61 -20.56
CA ALA A 324 1.59 -3.51 -20.55
C ALA A 324 2.92 -3.91 -19.88
N VAL A 325 2.85 -4.55 -18.71
CA VAL A 325 4.03 -5.03 -17.97
C VAL A 325 4.77 -6.11 -18.76
N GLU A 326 4.06 -7.07 -19.35
CA GLU A 326 4.64 -8.15 -20.14
C GLU A 326 5.45 -7.62 -21.35
N ARG A 327 4.93 -6.62 -22.06
CA ARG A 327 5.61 -6.02 -23.23
C ARG A 327 6.88 -5.27 -22.85
N VAL A 328 6.90 -4.57 -21.72
CA VAL A 328 8.13 -3.95 -21.20
C VAL A 328 9.13 -5.02 -20.75
N ASN A 329 8.68 -6.07 -20.09
CA ASN A 329 9.54 -7.17 -19.68
C ASN A 329 10.19 -7.89 -20.88
N ARG A 330 9.47 -8.01 -22.00
CA ARG A 330 10.03 -8.50 -23.27
C ARG A 330 11.19 -7.64 -23.78
N LEU A 331 11.11 -6.31 -23.67
CA LEU A 331 12.22 -5.42 -24.03
C LEU A 331 13.37 -5.52 -23.02
N ALA A 332 13.04 -5.54 -21.73
CA ALA A 332 14.03 -5.58 -20.65
C ALA A 332 14.87 -6.87 -20.67
N SER A 333 14.28 -8.02 -21.03
CA SER A 333 14.97 -9.31 -21.05
C SER A 333 16.06 -9.42 -22.13
N VAL A 334 15.94 -8.64 -23.21
CA VAL A 334 16.89 -8.62 -24.33
C VAL A 334 17.76 -7.35 -24.35
N ARG A 335 17.73 -6.53 -23.29
CA ARG A 335 18.40 -5.21 -23.25
C ARG A 335 19.91 -5.23 -23.49
N HIS A 336 20.56 -6.38 -23.32
CA HIS A 336 22.00 -6.56 -23.52
C HIS A 336 22.35 -7.23 -24.86
N ASP A 337 21.35 -7.58 -25.68
CA ASP A 337 21.53 -8.17 -27.01
C ASP A 337 20.97 -7.21 -28.08
N PRO A 338 21.84 -6.48 -28.80
CA PRO A 338 21.43 -5.50 -29.81
C PRO A 338 20.60 -6.10 -30.97
N VAL A 339 20.78 -7.38 -31.28
CA VAL A 339 20.02 -8.03 -32.36
C VAL A 339 18.65 -8.43 -31.83
N ALA A 340 18.59 -9.07 -30.66
CA ALA A 340 17.33 -9.50 -30.07
C ALA A 340 16.43 -8.31 -29.67
N ILE A 341 16.99 -7.20 -29.17
CA ILE A 341 16.21 -5.99 -28.87
C ILE A 341 15.53 -5.44 -30.12
N LEU A 342 16.22 -5.40 -31.26
CA LEU A 342 15.63 -4.94 -32.53
C LEU A 342 14.50 -5.87 -33.00
N VAL A 343 14.61 -7.18 -32.78
CA VAL A 343 13.55 -8.15 -33.10
C VAL A 343 12.31 -7.89 -32.24
N VAL A 344 12.47 -7.79 -30.92
CA VAL A 344 11.35 -7.49 -30.00
C VAL A 344 10.72 -6.14 -30.33
N PHE A 345 11.55 -5.12 -30.58
CA PHE A 345 11.10 -3.78 -30.90
C PHE A 345 10.24 -3.74 -32.18
N ARG A 346 10.68 -4.42 -33.25
CA ARG A 346 9.92 -4.54 -34.51
C ARG A 346 8.61 -5.30 -34.32
N ALA A 347 8.58 -6.31 -33.45
CA ALA A 347 7.35 -7.03 -33.13
C ALA A 347 6.34 -6.10 -32.43
N LEU A 348 6.77 -5.31 -31.45
CA LEU A 348 5.90 -4.34 -30.76
C LEU A 348 5.38 -3.23 -31.69
N ILE A 349 6.22 -2.72 -32.60
CA ILE A 349 5.78 -1.77 -33.63
C ILE A 349 4.72 -2.41 -34.54
N SER A 350 4.90 -3.68 -34.91
CA SER A 350 3.91 -4.41 -35.72
C SER A 350 2.58 -4.58 -34.98
N GLU A 351 2.61 -4.87 -33.68
CA GLU A 351 1.41 -4.92 -32.82
C GLU A 351 0.67 -3.57 -32.82
N ALA A 352 1.39 -2.47 -32.65
CA ALA A 352 0.82 -1.12 -32.65
C ALA A 352 0.19 -0.72 -34.00
N ARG A 353 0.81 -1.13 -35.12
CA ARG A 353 0.23 -0.93 -36.47
C ARG A 353 -1.03 -1.75 -36.68
N ALA A 354 -1.00 -3.03 -36.31
CA ALA A 354 -2.15 -3.91 -36.42
C ALA A 354 -3.33 -3.41 -35.57
N TYR A 355 -3.08 -2.74 -34.45
CA TYR A 355 -4.13 -2.07 -33.66
C TYR A 355 -4.81 -0.93 -34.44
N ALA A 356 -4.05 -0.11 -35.19
CA ALA A 356 -4.61 0.98 -35.99
C ALA A 356 -5.48 0.51 -37.17
N GLU A 357 -5.25 -0.70 -37.65
CA GLU A 357 -5.97 -1.31 -38.78
C GLU A 357 -7.28 -2.00 -38.36
N ARG A 358 -7.55 -2.13 -37.05
CA ARG A 358 -8.80 -2.73 -36.56
C ARG A 358 -9.99 -1.80 -36.84
N PRO A 359 -11.11 -2.32 -37.38
CA PRO A 359 -12.33 -1.54 -37.50
C PRO A 359 -12.79 -1.08 -36.11
N GLN A 360 -13.03 0.22 -35.95
CA GLN A 360 -13.52 0.85 -34.71
C GLN A 360 -15.00 0.62 -34.49
#